data_AF-A0A2I0PQW0-F1
#
_entry.id   AF-A0A2I0PQW0-F1
#
_cell.length_a   1.000
_cell.length_b   1.000
_cell.length_c   1.000
_cell.angle_alpha   90.00
_cell.angle_beta   90.00
_cell.angle_gamma   90.00
#
_symmetry.space_group_name_H-M   'P 1'
#
loop_
_entity.id
_entity.type
_entity.pdbx_description
1 polymer ?
#
loop_
_entity_poly.entity_id
_entity_poly.type
_entity_poly.pdbx_seq_one_letter_code
_entity_poly.pdbx_strand_id
1 'polypeptide(L)'
;MNSKICIMPKKYEVQKLILQALDNGDLSRIDLLHSIRKESGLSISDKTLNESLIYLLRQNKLGVVGYDLKIYDGLNRVQSMKADGIIFSRFKNDPFEIGILITKLESEDIENVRNAIHRLKMIFKNKISYLGDSNLNNDSDDIFNKIMHYINIQDDNQKRVMTQKFALALSDEKESIETLKQLIAIFGIK
;
A
#
# COMPACT_ATOMS: atom_id res chain seq x y z
N MET A 1 16.65 -34.57 -19.65
CA MET A 1 15.86 -34.19 -18.45
C MET A 1 16.35 -32.83 -17.99
N ASN A 2 15.63 -31.75 -18.29
CA ASN A 2 16.01 -30.41 -17.83
C ASN A 2 15.55 -30.25 -16.40
N SER A 3 16.51 -30.22 -15.47
CA SER A 3 16.28 -29.75 -14.11
C SER A 3 15.78 -28.30 -14.19
N LYS A 4 14.50 -28.08 -13.88
CA LYS A 4 13.98 -26.74 -13.58
C LYS A 4 14.74 -26.25 -12.36
N ILE A 5 15.73 -25.38 -12.57
CA ILE A 5 16.42 -24.66 -11.50
C ILE A 5 15.34 -23.85 -10.79
N CYS A 6 14.98 -24.28 -9.58
CA CYS A 6 13.99 -23.62 -8.75
C CYS A 6 14.64 -22.39 -8.12
N ILE A 7 14.75 -21.31 -8.89
CA ILE A 7 15.20 -20.02 -8.37
C ILE A 7 14.08 -19.53 -7.44
N MET A 8 14.37 -19.44 -6.13
CA MET A 8 13.43 -18.84 -5.20
C MET A 8 13.23 -17.37 -5.57
N PRO A 9 11.98 -16.91 -5.77
CA PRO A 9 11.74 -15.51 -6.07
C PRO A 9 12.19 -14.60 -4.94
N LYS A 10 12.68 -13.42 -5.31
CA LYS A 10 13.07 -12.42 -4.31
C LYS A 10 11.81 -11.92 -3.59
N LYS A 11 11.96 -11.49 -2.33
CA LYS A 11 10.82 -11.05 -1.50
C LYS A 11 9.97 -9.95 -2.15
N TYR A 12 10.58 -8.98 -2.83
CA TYR A 12 9.85 -7.91 -3.53
C TYR A 12 8.99 -8.43 -4.70
N GLU A 13 9.40 -9.53 -5.34
CA GLU A 13 8.66 -10.13 -6.46
C GLU A 13 7.39 -10.78 -5.95
N VAL A 14 7.50 -11.52 -4.84
CA VAL A 14 6.34 -12.12 -4.16
C VAL A 14 5.36 -11.05 -3.69
N GLN A 15 5.86 -9.93 -3.13
CA GLN A 15 5.02 -8.80 -2.73
C GLN A 15 4.25 -8.20 -3.91
N LYS A 16 4.91 -8.00 -5.05
CA LYS A 16 4.27 -7.49 -6.27
C LYS A 16 3.19 -8.44 -6.78
N LEU A 17 3.48 -9.75 -6.81
CA LEU A 17 2.54 -10.77 -7.24
C LEU A 17 1.30 -10.85 -6.33
N ILE A 18 1.47 -10.72 -5.01
CA ILE A 18 0.34 -10.63 -4.06
C ILE A 18 -0.55 -9.44 -4.41
N LEU A 19 0.04 -8.26 -4.61
CA LEU A 19 -0.73 -7.05 -4.92
C LEU A 19 -1.45 -7.15 -6.28
N GLN A 20 -0.83 -7.80 -7.27
CA GLN A 20 -1.43 -8.04 -8.58
C GLN A 20 -2.58 -9.04 -8.52
N ALA A 21 -2.43 -10.14 -7.77
CA ALA A 21 -3.50 -11.13 -7.59
C ALA A 21 -4.77 -10.49 -6.98
N LEU A 22 -4.58 -9.53 -6.07
CA LEU A 22 -5.67 -8.80 -5.41
C LEU A 22 -6.22 -7.62 -6.22
N ASP A 23 -5.67 -7.31 -7.39
CA ASP A 23 -6.27 -6.28 -8.26
C ASP A 23 -7.63 -6.70 -8.81
N ASN A 24 -7.89 -8.02 -8.88
CA ASN A 24 -9.12 -8.60 -9.40
C ASN A 24 -10.18 -8.92 -8.32
N GLY A 25 -9.87 -8.65 -7.04
CA GLY A 25 -10.79 -8.89 -5.93
C GLY A 25 -10.10 -9.46 -4.69
N ASP A 26 -10.88 -9.64 -3.64
CA ASP A 26 -10.42 -10.15 -2.37
C ASP A 26 -10.17 -11.66 -2.45
N LEU A 27 -9.08 -12.12 -1.83
CA LEU A 27 -8.68 -13.53 -1.89
C LEU A 27 -8.32 -14.04 -0.50
N SER A 28 -8.71 -15.28 -0.22
CA SER A 28 -8.19 -16.01 0.94
C SER A 28 -6.69 -16.23 0.81
N ARG A 29 -6.00 -16.47 1.93
CA ARG A 29 -4.57 -16.79 1.91
C ARG A 29 -4.24 -17.98 1.01
N ILE A 30 -5.08 -19.03 1.02
CA ILE A 30 -4.87 -20.21 0.17
C ILE A 30 -5.11 -19.89 -1.31
N ASP A 31 -6.12 -19.09 -1.63
CA ASP A 31 -6.39 -18.69 -3.01
C ASP A 31 -5.30 -17.77 -3.55
N LEU A 32 -4.74 -16.88 -2.73
CA LEU A 32 -3.56 -16.08 -3.06
C LEU A 32 -2.38 -16.96 -3.46
N LEU A 33 -2.07 -17.96 -2.63
CA LEU A 33 -0.96 -18.87 -2.91
C LEU A 33 -1.17 -19.63 -4.22
N HIS A 34 -2.40 -20.09 -4.48
CA HIS A 34 -2.76 -20.77 -5.72
C HIS A 34 -2.67 -19.84 -6.93
N SER A 35 -3.23 -18.62 -6.84
CA SER A 35 -3.21 -17.64 -7.93
C SER A 35 -1.78 -17.30 -8.33
N ILE A 36 -0.92 -17.00 -7.35
CA ILE A 36 0.46 -16.62 -7.61
C ILE A 36 1.25 -17.79 -8.23
N ARG A 37 1.10 -19.01 -7.71
CA ARG A 37 1.75 -20.20 -8.27
C ARG A 37 1.30 -20.48 -9.71
N LYS A 38 0.01 -20.30 -10.00
CA LYS A 38 -0.58 -20.51 -11.32
C LYS A 38 -0.08 -19.48 -12.34
N GLU A 39 -0.06 -18.20 -11.98
CA GLU A 39 0.29 -17.11 -12.90
C GLU A 39 1.80 -16.97 -13.13
N SER A 40 2.60 -17.12 -12.08
CA SER A 40 4.06 -16.92 -12.17
C SER A 40 4.84 -18.17 -12.52
N GLY A 41 4.26 -19.36 -12.34
CA GLY A 41 4.96 -20.65 -12.44
C GLY A 41 6.04 -20.87 -11.37
N LEU A 42 6.11 -19.98 -10.36
CA LEU A 42 7.09 -20.03 -9.28
C LEU A 42 6.60 -20.88 -8.12
N SER A 43 7.52 -21.64 -7.53
CA SER A 43 7.27 -22.36 -6.27
C SER A 43 7.53 -21.42 -5.08
N ILE A 44 6.45 -20.87 -4.51
CA ILE A 44 6.51 -20.04 -3.31
C ILE A 44 6.17 -20.87 -2.08
N SER A 45 7.01 -20.78 -1.04
CA SER A 45 6.77 -21.43 0.25
C SER A 45 5.76 -20.67 1.10
N ASP A 46 5.06 -21.36 2.00
CA ASP A 46 4.13 -20.72 2.94
C ASP A 46 4.80 -19.66 3.81
N LYS A 47 6.04 -19.92 4.23
CA LYS A 47 6.84 -18.97 5.00
C LYS A 47 7.07 -17.68 4.20
N THR A 48 7.50 -17.79 2.95
CA THR A 48 7.76 -16.62 2.09
C THR A 48 6.50 -15.82 1.81
N LEU A 49 5.37 -16.49 1.59
CA LEU A 49 4.07 -15.82 1.45
C LEU A 49 3.71 -15.07 2.73
N ASN A 50 3.78 -15.73 3.89
CA ASN A 50 3.40 -15.14 5.17
C ASN A 50 4.27 -13.93 5.53
N GLU A 51 5.59 -14.01 5.33
CA GLU A 51 6.49 -12.87 5.54
C GLU A 51 6.13 -11.68 4.63
N SER A 52 5.76 -11.96 3.38
CA SER A 52 5.36 -10.93 2.42
C SER A 52 4.01 -10.31 2.77
N LEU A 53 3.04 -11.11 3.21
CA LEU A 53 1.74 -10.62 3.70
C LEU A 53 1.91 -9.73 4.93
N ILE A 54 2.69 -10.17 5.93
CA ILE A 54 2.97 -9.37 7.13
C ILE A 54 3.66 -8.06 6.76
N TYR A 55 4.61 -8.08 5.83
CA TYR A 55 5.24 -6.86 5.33
C TYR A 55 4.19 -5.93 4.71
N LEU A 56 3.38 -6.41 3.77
CA LEU A 56 2.39 -5.59 3.08
C LEU A 56 1.29 -5.04 4.00
N LEU A 57 0.87 -5.81 5.03
CA LEU A 57 -0.02 -5.34 6.09
C LEU A 57 0.60 -4.19 6.88
N ARG A 58 1.86 -4.33 7.32
CA ARG A 58 2.60 -3.26 8.02
C ARG A 58 2.76 -2.00 7.16
N GLN A 59 2.83 -2.17 5.84
CA GLN A 59 2.88 -1.07 4.88
C GLN A 59 1.51 -0.48 4.54
N ASN A 60 0.42 -0.96 5.15
CA ASN A 60 -0.96 -0.60 4.82
C ASN A 60 -1.29 -0.76 3.33
N LYS A 61 -0.66 -1.71 2.65
CA LYS A 61 -0.98 -2.06 1.25
C LYS A 61 -2.08 -3.12 1.17
N LEU A 62 -2.32 -3.83 2.28
CA LEU A 62 -3.35 -4.85 2.42
C LEU A 62 -4.17 -4.61 3.70
N GLY A 63 -5.40 -5.10 3.70
CA GLY A 63 -6.24 -5.28 4.88
C GLY A 63 -6.76 -6.70 5.00
N VAL A 64 -7.13 -7.11 6.22
CA VAL A 64 -7.92 -8.33 6.44
C VAL A 64 -9.39 -7.94 6.46
N VAL A 65 -10.17 -8.48 5.53
CA VAL A 65 -11.58 -8.09 5.32
C VAL A 65 -12.58 -9.17 5.69
N GLY A 66 -12.11 -10.39 5.94
CA GLY A 66 -12.99 -11.50 6.30
C GLY A 66 -12.26 -12.82 6.50
N TYR A 67 -13.06 -13.88 6.53
CA TYR A 67 -12.58 -15.24 6.69
C TYR A 67 -13.39 -16.20 5.81
N ASP A 68 -12.71 -17.00 4.99
CA ASP A 68 -13.33 -18.03 4.17
C ASP A 68 -13.49 -19.33 4.97
N LEU A 69 -14.74 -19.70 5.26
CA LEU A 69 -15.09 -20.94 5.96
C LEU A 69 -15.02 -22.17 5.05
N LYS A 70 -14.96 -22.00 3.72
CA LYS A 70 -14.93 -23.12 2.76
C LYS A 70 -13.66 -23.96 2.90
N ILE A 71 -12.57 -23.41 3.46
CA ILE A 71 -11.31 -24.13 3.72
C ILE A 71 -11.45 -25.36 4.64
N TYR A 72 -12.60 -25.50 5.29
CA TYR A 72 -12.91 -26.60 6.20
C TYR A 72 -13.75 -27.70 5.54
N ASP A 73 -14.02 -27.63 4.24
CA ASP A 73 -14.69 -28.68 3.44
C ASP A 73 -15.96 -29.25 4.11
N GLY A 74 -16.82 -28.39 4.66
CA GLY A 74 -18.11 -28.80 5.23
C GLY A 74 -18.04 -29.42 6.64
N LEU A 75 -16.94 -29.24 7.39
CA LEU A 75 -16.88 -29.63 8.79
C LEU A 75 -17.92 -28.88 9.64
N ASN A 76 -18.79 -29.63 10.33
CA ASN A 76 -19.85 -29.09 11.19
C ASN A 76 -19.33 -28.34 12.42
N ARG A 77 -18.08 -28.55 12.84
CA ARG A 77 -17.49 -27.91 14.02
C ARG A 77 -16.02 -27.61 13.80
N VAL A 78 -15.68 -26.33 13.74
CA VAL A 78 -14.30 -25.83 13.65
C VAL A 78 -13.69 -25.77 15.05
N GLN A 79 -12.56 -26.45 15.28
CA GLN A 79 -11.85 -26.45 16.57
C GLN A 79 -10.83 -25.31 16.71
N SER A 80 -10.24 -24.88 15.59
CA SER A 80 -9.25 -23.80 15.57
C SER A 80 -9.26 -23.07 14.23
N MET A 81 -8.97 -21.76 14.26
CA MET A 81 -8.81 -20.94 13.05
C MET A 81 -7.53 -21.30 12.31
N LYS A 82 -7.64 -21.57 11.00
CA LYS A 82 -6.48 -21.75 10.11
C LYS A 82 -6.12 -20.43 9.44
N ALA A 83 -4.84 -20.17 9.23
CA ALA A 83 -4.39 -18.98 8.51
C ALA A 83 -4.88 -18.95 7.05
N ASP A 84 -5.13 -20.12 6.46
CA ASP A 84 -5.56 -20.27 5.06
C ASP A 84 -6.88 -19.59 4.73
N GLY A 85 -7.77 -19.44 5.71
CA GLY A 85 -9.07 -18.77 5.51
C GLY A 85 -9.02 -17.26 5.62
N ILE A 86 -7.91 -16.66 6.06
CA ILE A 86 -7.86 -15.19 6.20
C ILE A 86 -8.00 -14.55 4.82
N ILE A 87 -9.02 -13.71 4.64
CA ILE A 87 -9.28 -13.00 3.38
C ILE A 87 -8.57 -11.66 3.42
N PHE A 88 -7.70 -11.45 2.44
CA PHE A 88 -6.99 -10.20 2.23
C PHE A 88 -7.63 -9.39 1.13
N SER A 89 -7.70 -8.09 1.34
CA SER A 89 -8.03 -7.10 0.32
C SER A 89 -6.84 -6.19 0.10
N ARG A 90 -6.66 -5.72 -1.13
CA ARG A 90 -5.67 -4.69 -1.42
C ARG A 90 -6.27 -3.33 -1.10
N PHE A 91 -5.59 -2.57 -0.24
CA PHE A 91 -5.93 -1.16 -0.10
C PHE A 91 -5.44 -0.43 -1.34
N LYS A 92 -6.39 0.12 -2.10
CA LYS A 92 -6.10 1.16 -3.08
C LYS A 92 -6.12 2.49 -2.34
N ASN A 93 -5.10 3.31 -2.58
CA ASN A 93 -5.07 4.66 -2.08
C ASN A 93 -6.05 5.49 -2.91
N ASP A 94 -7.28 5.58 -2.47
CA ASP A 94 -8.28 6.45 -3.06
C ASP A 94 -8.02 7.93 -2.67
N PRO A 95 -8.16 8.90 -3.59
CA PRO A 95 -7.91 10.32 -3.27
C PRO A 95 -8.80 10.86 -2.14
N PHE A 96 -10.04 10.39 -2.01
CA PHE A 96 -10.93 10.85 -0.94
C PHE A 96 -10.47 10.32 0.42
N GLU A 97 -10.09 9.03 0.51
CA GLU A 97 -9.50 8.44 1.74
C GLU A 97 -8.20 9.14 2.15
N ILE A 98 -7.35 9.49 1.19
CA ILE A 98 -6.14 10.28 1.47
C ILE A 98 -6.50 11.70 1.93
N GLY A 99 -7.49 12.32 1.29
CA GLY A 99 -8.02 13.61 1.73
C GLY A 99 -8.46 13.58 3.19
N ILE A 100 -9.20 12.54 3.61
CA ILE A 100 -9.58 12.34 5.01
C ILE A 100 -8.33 12.25 5.90
N LEU A 101 -7.30 11.48 5.51
CA LEU A 101 -6.05 11.40 6.27
C LEU A 101 -5.37 12.76 6.42
N ILE A 102 -5.39 13.60 5.39
CA ILE A 102 -4.82 14.95 5.45
C ILE A 102 -5.64 15.83 6.40
N THR A 103 -6.97 15.79 6.34
CA THR A 103 -7.82 16.58 7.25
C THR A 103 -7.68 16.18 8.73
N LYS A 104 -7.38 14.90 9.01
CA LYS A 104 -7.09 14.43 10.38
C LYS A 104 -5.87 15.09 11.02
N LEU A 105 -5.00 15.73 10.23
CA LEU A 105 -3.86 16.48 10.75
C LEU A 105 -4.27 17.74 11.52
N GLU A 106 -5.50 18.21 11.33
CA GLU A 106 -6.09 19.37 12.01
C GLU A 106 -6.87 18.97 13.28
N SER A 107 -6.92 17.68 13.59
CA SER A 107 -7.58 17.15 14.79
C SER A 107 -6.87 17.61 16.06
N GLU A 108 -7.63 17.85 17.13
CA GLU A 108 -7.09 18.10 18.48
C GLU A 108 -6.53 16.83 19.13
N ASP A 109 -6.92 15.66 18.64
CA ASP A 109 -6.41 14.36 19.11
C ASP A 109 -5.02 14.08 18.55
N ILE A 110 -4.01 14.24 19.41
CA ILE A 110 -2.59 14.05 19.12
C ILE A 110 -2.28 12.66 18.57
N GLU A 111 -2.93 11.61 19.08
CA GLU A 111 -2.65 10.24 18.65
C GLU A 111 -3.21 10.00 17.24
N ASN A 112 -4.40 10.54 16.96
CA ASN A 112 -4.96 10.53 15.62
C ASN A 112 -4.10 11.30 14.62
N VAL A 113 -3.59 12.47 14.99
CA VAL A 113 -2.66 13.26 14.16
C VAL A 113 -1.39 12.46 13.89
N ARG A 114 -0.77 11.89 14.92
CA ARG A 114 0.47 11.10 14.80
C ARG A 114 0.30 9.92 13.85
N ASN A 115 -0.80 9.18 13.98
CA ASN A 115 -1.11 8.04 13.12
C ASN A 115 -1.38 8.47 11.67
N ALA A 116 -2.09 9.58 11.46
CA ALA A 116 -2.33 10.15 10.14
C ALA A 116 -1.02 10.60 9.46
N ILE A 117 -0.14 11.34 10.16
CA ILE A 117 1.17 11.76 9.64
C ILE A 117 2.00 10.55 9.24
N HIS A 118 2.10 9.56 10.12
CA HIS A 118 2.88 8.35 9.86
C HIS A 118 2.37 7.64 8.60
N ARG A 119 1.05 7.46 8.47
CA ARG A 119 0.45 6.83 7.29
C ARG A 119 0.70 7.63 6.01
N LEU A 120 0.54 8.95 6.04
CA LEU A 120 0.79 9.81 4.87
C LEU A 120 2.26 9.77 4.44
N LYS A 121 3.22 9.80 5.38
CA LYS A 121 4.65 9.67 5.08
C LYS A 121 4.97 8.32 4.44
N MET A 122 4.36 7.24 4.91
CA MET A 122 4.53 5.91 4.31
C MET A 122 3.98 5.86 2.88
N ILE A 123 2.82 6.46 2.62
CA ILE A 123 2.24 6.54 1.27
C ILE A 123 3.14 7.39 0.35
N PHE A 124 3.58 8.55 0.84
CA PHE A 124 4.48 9.45 0.12
C PHE A 124 5.80 8.77 -0.25
N LYS A 125 6.49 8.13 0.71
CA LYS A 125 7.73 7.39 0.48
C LYS A 125 7.57 6.29 -0.56
N ASN A 126 6.50 5.52 -0.44
CA ASN A 126 6.16 4.51 -1.43
C ASN A 126 6.01 5.14 -2.83
N LYS A 127 5.28 6.25 -2.97
CA LYS A 127 5.12 6.95 -4.26
C LYS A 127 6.43 7.51 -4.81
N ILE A 128 7.27 8.12 -3.98
CA ILE A 128 8.60 8.61 -4.39
C ILE A 128 9.49 7.46 -4.88
N SER A 129 9.46 6.31 -4.21
CA SER A 129 10.27 5.16 -4.63
C SER A 129 9.93 4.67 -6.05
N TYR A 130 8.68 4.85 -6.52
CA TYR A 130 8.29 4.52 -7.88
C TYR A 130 8.90 5.47 -8.93
N LEU A 131 9.33 6.67 -8.53
CA LEU A 131 10.01 7.61 -9.43
C LEU A 131 11.46 7.18 -9.73
N GLY A 132 12.05 6.29 -8.92
CA GLY A 132 13.38 5.73 -9.17
C GLY A 132 14.56 6.67 -8.92
N ASP A 133 14.33 7.86 -8.35
CA ASP A 133 15.38 8.84 -8.02
C ASP A 133 15.90 8.60 -6.60
N SER A 134 17.20 8.27 -6.48
CA SER A 134 17.83 8.00 -5.19
C SER A 134 17.92 9.21 -4.27
N ASN A 135 18.04 10.43 -4.84
CA ASN A 135 18.13 11.66 -4.05
C ASN A 135 16.76 11.98 -3.44
N LEU A 136 15.69 11.89 -4.23
CA LEU A 136 14.32 12.10 -3.72
C LEU A 136 13.95 11.09 -2.63
N ASN A 137 14.44 9.85 -2.71
CA ASN A 137 14.18 8.85 -1.67
C ASN A 137 14.82 9.23 -0.33
N ASN A 138 16.06 9.72 -0.34
CA ASN A 138 16.78 10.14 0.87
C ASN A 138 16.13 11.37 1.51
N ASP A 139 15.66 12.32 0.70
CA ASP A 139 15.08 13.58 1.16
C ASP A 139 13.54 13.53 1.30
N SER A 140 12.95 12.33 1.21
CA SER A 140 11.49 12.15 1.12
C SER A 140 10.71 12.74 2.30
N ASP A 141 11.25 12.64 3.53
CA ASP A 141 10.61 13.23 4.70
C ASP A 141 10.64 14.77 4.65
N ASP A 142 11.74 15.36 4.18
CA ASP A 142 11.89 16.82 4.09
C ASP A 142 10.99 17.40 3.00
N ILE A 143 10.91 16.75 1.84
CA ILE A 143 10.01 17.13 0.76
C ILE A 143 8.55 17.05 1.24
N PHE A 144 8.18 15.95 1.90
CA PHE A 144 6.85 15.80 2.49
C PHE A 144 6.52 16.95 3.45
N ASN A 145 7.43 17.25 4.40
CA ASN A 145 7.21 18.30 5.38
C ASN A 145 7.08 19.69 4.72
N LYS A 146 7.84 19.97 3.65
CA LYS A 146 7.74 21.22 2.88
C LYS A 146 6.39 21.36 2.18
N ILE A 147 5.94 20.30 1.51
CA ILE A 147 4.62 20.27 0.86
C ILE A 147 3.51 20.51 1.91
N MET A 148 3.56 19.80 3.03
CA MET A 148 2.57 19.96 4.11
C MET A 148 2.58 21.36 4.71
N HIS A 149 3.76 21.91 4.97
CA HIS A 149 3.89 23.29 5.47
C HIS A 149 3.28 24.28 4.48
N TYR A 150 3.59 24.14 3.19
CA TYR A 150 3.03 24.99 2.15
C TYR A 150 1.50 24.92 2.11
N ILE A 151 0.90 23.72 2.15
CA ILE A 151 -0.56 23.53 2.18
C ILE A 151 -1.16 24.26 3.38
N ASN A 152 -0.54 24.14 4.55
CA ASN A 152 -1.10 24.65 5.81
C ASN A 152 -1.07 26.18 5.95
N ILE A 153 -0.19 26.88 5.23
CA ILE A 153 -0.11 28.35 5.28
C ILE A 153 -0.99 29.05 4.23
N GLN A 154 -1.66 28.30 3.35
CA GLN A 154 -2.58 28.86 2.36
C GLN A 154 -3.91 29.31 2.98
N ASP A 155 -4.64 30.20 2.31
CA ASP A 155 -6.04 30.47 2.63
C ASP A 155 -6.93 29.24 2.41
N ASP A 156 -8.11 29.22 3.03
CA ASP A 156 -8.99 28.03 3.04
C ASP A 156 -9.31 27.46 1.65
N ASN A 157 -9.48 28.33 0.64
CA ASN A 157 -9.80 27.88 -0.71
C ASN A 157 -8.58 27.24 -1.38
N GLN A 158 -7.43 27.91 -1.32
CA GLN A 158 -6.18 27.37 -1.86
C GLN A 158 -5.72 26.12 -1.11
N LYS A 159 -5.85 26.11 0.22
CA LYS A 159 -5.57 24.95 1.07
C LYS A 159 -6.41 23.75 0.64
N ARG A 160 -7.72 23.93 0.40
CA ARG A 160 -8.60 22.86 -0.08
C ARG A 160 -8.15 22.32 -1.44
N VAL A 161 -7.86 23.20 -2.40
CA VAL A 161 -7.39 22.80 -3.74
C VAL A 161 -6.06 22.05 -3.65
N MET A 162 -5.13 22.52 -2.83
CA MET A 162 -3.82 21.90 -2.66
C MET A 162 -3.90 20.56 -1.93
N THR A 163 -4.77 20.42 -0.93
CA THR A 163 -5.08 19.14 -0.28
C THR A 163 -5.63 18.14 -1.30
N GLN A 164 -6.56 18.54 -2.16
CA GLN A 164 -7.10 17.65 -3.21
C GLN A 164 -6.03 17.22 -4.21
N LYS A 165 -5.18 18.16 -4.67
CA LYS A 165 -4.05 17.85 -5.57
C LYS A 165 -3.05 16.91 -4.91
N PHE A 166 -2.73 17.14 -3.64
CA PHE A 166 -1.80 16.27 -2.91
C PHE A 166 -2.40 14.89 -2.68
N ALA A 167 -3.69 14.81 -2.34
CA ALA A 167 -4.39 13.54 -2.22
C ALA A 167 -4.40 12.77 -3.55
N LEU A 168 -4.66 13.44 -4.68
CA LEU A 168 -4.56 12.85 -6.01
C LEU A 168 -3.14 12.35 -6.30
N ALA A 169 -2.10 13.14 -5.97
CA ALA A 169 -0.71 12.76 -6.17
C ALA A 169 -0.31 11.49 -5.38
N LEU A 170 -0.88 11.30 -4.20
CA LEU A 170 -0.64 10.14 -3.35
C LEU A 170 -1.51 8.92 -3.67
N SER A 171 -2.58 9.13 -4.43
CA SER A 171 -3.53 8.08 -4.80
C SER A 171 -2.98 7.10 -5.82
N ASP A 172 -3.73 6.05 -6.10
CA ASP A 172 -3.44 5.09 -7.18
C ASP A 172 -4.07 5.45 -8.53
N GLU A 173 -4.58 6.69 -8.68
CA GLU A 173 -5.13 7.20 -9.94
C GLU A 173 -4.08 7.34 -11.04
N LYS A 174 -4.51 7.26 -12.30
CA LYS A 174 -3.63 7.31 -13.48
C LYS A 174 -2.75 8.58 -13.52
N GLU A 175 -3.27 9.69 -13.03
CA GLU A 175 -2.63 11.01 -13.03
C GLU A 175 -1.76 11.25 -11.78
N SER A 176 -1.71 10.30 -10.84
CA SER A 176 -1.07 10.50 -9.54
C SER A 176 0.42 10.84 -9.67
N ILE A 177 1.15 10.11 -10.52
CA ILE A 177 2.60 10.26 -10.69
C ILE A 177 2.95 11.61 -11.32
N GLU A 178 2.19 12.03 -12.33
CA GLU A 178 2.41 13.33 -12.98
C GLU A 178 2.10 14.49 -12.03
N THR A 179 0.99 14.38 -11.29
CA THR A 179 0.62 15.34 -10.25
C THR A 179 1.69 15.43 -9.16
N LEU A 180 2.25 14.29 -8.73
CA LEU A 180 3.33 14.26 -7.74
C LEU A 180 4.59 14.95 -8.27
N LYS A 181 4.99 14.69 -9.52
CA LYS A 181 6.13 15.38 -10.14
C LYS A 181 5.93 16.88 -10.21
N GLN A 182 4.72 17.34 -10.54
CA GLN A 182 4.41 18.77 -10.56
C GLN A 182 4.52 19.40 -9.17
N LEU A 183 3.97 18.74 -8.13
CA LEU A 183 4.13 19.22 -6.76
C LEU A 183 5.60 19.25 -6.34
N ILE A 184 6.38 18.21 -6.65
CA ILE A 184 7.81 18.21 -6.37
C ILE A 184 8.53 19.29 -7.18
N ALA A 185 8.18 19.57 -8.43
CA ALA A 185 8.82 20.65 -9.18
C ALA A 185 8.52 22.03 -8.59
N ILE A 186 7.35 22.21 -7.97
CA ILE A 186 6.97 23.47 -7.33
C ILE A 186 7.67 23.62 -5.96
N PHE A 187 7.83 22.54 -5.19
CA PHE A 187 8.25 22.58 -3.77
C PHE A 187 9.63 21.95 -3.49
N GLY A 188 10.06 21.06 -4.36
CA GLY A 188 11.38 20.41 -4.41
C GLY A 188 12.35 21.29 -5.17
N ILE A 189 12.94 22.23 -4.42
CA ILE A 189 14.34 22.67 -4.45
C ILE A 189 15.09 22.48 -5.80
N LYS A 190 15.52 23.60 -6.40
CA LYS A 190 16.61 23.64 -7.39
C LYS A 190 17.90 23.01 -6.86
#